data_AF-A0A9P1F3K9-F1
#
_entry.id   AF-A0A9P1F3K9-F1
#
_cell.length_a   1.000
_cell.length_b   1.000
_cell.length_c   1.000
_cell.angle_alpha   90.00
_cell.angle_beta   90.00
_cell.angle_gamma   90.00
#
_symmetry.space_group_name_H-M   'P 1'
#
loop_
_entity.id
_entity.type
_entity.pdbx_description
1 polymer ?
#
loop_
_entity_poly.entity_id
_entity_poly.type
_entity_poly.pdbx_seq_one_letter_code
_entity_poly.pdbx_strand_id
1 'polypeptide(L)'
;MSSLLQLLYCFQCGKLYDEQDRLPCLGLQQEFLCLKCLESFASWPIIKTAVNKEALEVLRALRNKLTTEQKSEISEVVKNINEGRCSECSLTSKKLRICLDCCQASGLLKTDTKLTFPERETHEDPIHELKSTSICSDCAIDQKHKEHRIANIGSIENIEDLLELKYLLALGASFYSETEPTDWRCIVVEKYRNAVSKMSQWNSYCETFDPIASLEHLEEEHLKSALEKSSRRVEKAWEHVQKLKMRQFALHKEHLSQWIEYIVDEDAEDVQGKERILQELIGLQEKLEKGLEALKSVDIGDIDKETEKKMMESEEDARKDCLFKLEANSKYFKYKALAKEIREAYDQKYMEKINEEAEGAREKLTNLQMKQEQLLARIEENSQEEGLAAENRTEYLAKYKRIVQMEMVCEAAKCDVVSMKMMELLKRKVFVELMYLKFFPSIPDSDYEDSVFEDLLTHIRNDVFEC
;
A
#
# COMPACT_ATOMS: atom_id res chain seq x y z
N MET A 1 1.00 7.09 -17.96
CA MET A 1 -0.45 7.42 -18.00
C MET A 1 -1.32 6.29 -18.57
N SER A 2 -0.88 5.51 -19.56
CA SER A 2 -1.67 4.45 -20.23
C SER A 2 -2.26 3.38 -19.29
N SER A 3 -1.52 2.93 -18.26
CA SER A 3 -1.92 1.79 -17.40
C SER A 3 -3.12 2.06 -16.47
N LEU A 4 -3.22 3.25 -15.86
CA LEU A 4 -4.30 3.61 -14.92
C LEU A 4 -5.61 3.96 -15.66
N LEU A 5 -5.51 4.68 -16.78
CA LEU A 5 -6.66 5.05 -17.62
C LEU A 5 -7.45 3.82 -18.07
N GLN A 6 -6.71 2.78 -18.48
CA GLN A 6 -7.27 1.50 -18.91
C GLN A 6 -8.02 0.76 -17.79
N LEU A 7 -7.81 1.09 -16.51
CA LEU A 7 -8.51 0.48 -15.37
C LEU A 7 -9.84 1.18 -15.04
N LEU A 8 -10.09 2.39 -15.54
CA LEU A 8 -11.26 3.18 -15.15
C LEU A 8 -12.40 3.14 -16.18
N TYR A 9 -12.09 3.02 -17.48
CA TYR A 9 -13.08 3.03 -18.55
C TYR A 9 -12.82 1.98 -19.63
N CYS A 10 -13.89 1.62 -20.34
CA CYS A 10 -13.86 0.72 -21.48
C CYS A 10 -13.27 1.40 -22.72
N PHE A 11 -12.21 0.82 -23.26
CA PHE A 11 -11.54 1.32 -24.47
C PHE A 11 -12.48 1.48 -25.68
N GLN A 12 -13.42 0.55 -25.85
CA GLN A 12 -14.29 0.53 -27.02
C GLN A 12 -15.45 1.53 -26.96
N CYS A 13 -16.07 1.74 -25.79
CA CYS A 13 -17.21 2.66 -25.67
C CYS A 13 -16.89 3.97 -24.94
N GLY A 14 -15.67 4.12 -24.42
CA GLY A 14 -15.23 5.32 -23.71
C GLY A 14 -16.05 5.60 -22.45
N LYS A 15 -16.66 4.57 -21.84
CA LYS A 15 -17.51 4.69 -20.66
C LYS A 15 -16.84 4.10 -19.43
N LEU A 16 -17.10 4.67 -18.26
CA LEU A 16 -16.58 4.14 -17.00
C LEU A 16 -17.15 2.75 -16.72
N TYR A 17 -16.35 1.95 -16.02
CA TYR A 17 -16.79 0.64 -15.57
C TYR A 17 -17.88 0.75 -14.48
N ASP A 18 -18.70 -0.29 -14.37
CA ASP A 18 -19.73 -0.42 -13.33
C ASP A 18 -19.93 -1.88 -12.94
N GLU A 19 -20.62 -2.08 -11.82
CA GLU A 19 -20.84 -3.41 -11.24
C GLU A 19 -21.99 -4.18 -11.90
N GLN A 20 -22.69 -3.59 -12.87
CA GLN A 20 -23.93 -4.11 -13.42
C GLN A 20 -23.68 -4.70 -14.81
N ASP A 21 -23.42 -3.84 -15.79
CA ASP A 21 -23.39 -4.19 -17.21
C ASP A 21 -22.04 -3.85 -17.86
N ARG A 22 -21.20 -3.07 -17.17
CA ARG A 22 -19.91 -2.61 -17.67
C ARG A 22 -18.77 -3.14 -16.81
N LEU A 23 -18.74 -4.46 -16.65
CA LEU A 23 -17.66 -5.14 -15.96
C LEU A 23 -16.37 -5.08 -16.80
N PRO A 24 -15.22 -4.67 -16.24
CA PRO A 24 -13.96 -4.64 -16.95
C PRO A 24 -13.48 -6.05 -17.26
N CYS A 25 -13.32 -6.34 -18.54
CA CYS A 25 -12.89 -7.61 -19.10
C CYS A 25 -11.65 -7.39 -19.96
N LEU A 26 -10.74 -8.37 -19.98
CA LEU A 26 -9.56 -8.29 -20.82
C LEU A 26 -9.86 -8.71 -22.27
N GLY A 27 -9.52 -7.86 -23.24
CA GLY A 27 -9.49 -8.21 -24.66
C GLY A 27 -8.23 -9.01 -25.04
N LEU A 28 -8.24 -9.67 -26.21
CA LEU A 28 -7.11 -10.46 -26.71
C LEU A 28 -5.84 -9.62 -26.99
N GLN A 29 -5.99 -8.30 -27.14
CA GLN A 29 -4.91 -7.34 -27.41
C GLN A 29 -4.45 -6.58 -26.16
N GLN A 30 -4.79 -7.07 -24.95
CA GLN A 30 -4.43 -6.43 -23.67
C GLN A 30 -5.14 -5.10 -23.37
N GLU A 31 -6.11 -4.70 -24.20
CA GLU A 31 -7.01 -3.57 -23.92
C GLU A 31 -8.14 -4.00 -22.98
N PHE A 32 -8.50 -3.15 -22.02
CA PHE A 32 -9.67 -3.41 -21.17
C PHE A 32 -10.95 -2.95 -21.87
N LEU A 33 -11.91 -3.88 -21.94
CA LEU A 33 -13.22 -3.71 -22.55
C LEU A 33 -14.30 -4.02 -21.53
N CYS A 34 -15.42 -3.31 -21.59
CA CYS A 34 -16.57 -3.70 -20.78
C CYS A 34 -17.22 -4.97 -21.36
N LEU A 35 -17.81 -5.79 -20.48
CA LEU A 35 -18.48 -7.04 -20.85
C LEU A 35 -19.48 -6.85 -22.01
N LYS A 36 -20.25 -5.76 -21.98
CA LYS A 36 -21.22 -5.40 -23.02
C LYS A 36 -20.58 -5.13 -24.38
N CYS A 37 -19.42 -4.47 -24.42
CA CYS A 37 -18.67 -4.28 -25.66
C CYS A 37 -18.09 -5.60 -26.15
N LEU A 38 -17.57 -6.43 -25.24
CA LEU A 38 -17.02 -7.75 -25.57
C LEU A 38 -18.09 -8.66 -26.21
N GLU A 39 -19.31 -8.68 -25.66
CA GLU A 39 -20.42 -9.50 -26.16
C GLU A 39 -20.93 -9.06 -27.54
N SER A 40 -20.64 -7.83 -27.96
CA SER A 40 -20.99 -7.33 -29.30
C SER A 40 -20.06 -7.85 -30.42
N PHE A 41 -18.90 -8.41 -30.07
CA PHE A 41 -17.98 -9.02 -31.03
C PHE A 41 -18.34 -10.50 -31.27
N ALA A 42 -19.18 -10.76 -32.27
CA ALA A 42 -19.72 -12.08 -32.59
C ALA A 42 -18.67 -13.18 -32.91
N SER A 43 -17.40 -12.83 -33.11
CA SER A 43 -16.31 -13.75 -33.49
C SER A 43 -15.18 -13.88 -32.47
N TRP A 44 -15.28 -13.25 -31.30
CA TRP A 44 -14.21 -13.28 -30.32
C TRP A 44 -14.34 -14.48 -29.36
N PRO A 45 -13.30 -15.31 -29.18
CA PRO A 45 -13.31 -16.37 -28.18
C PRO A 45 -13.45 -15.71 -26.81
N ILE A 46 -14.65 -15.85 -26.25
CA ILE A 46 -15.04 -15.21 -25.01
C ILE A 46 -14.23 -15.85 -23.89
N ILE A 47 -13.14 -15.21 -23.45
CA ILE A 47 -12.55 -15.49 -22.15
C ILE A 47 -13.46 -14.79 -21.12
N LYS A 48 -14.63 -15.40 -20.89
CA LYS A 48 -15.72 -14.86 -20.04
C LYS A 48 -15.37 -14.85 -18.54
N THR A 49 -14.09 -15.04 -18.20
CA THR A 49 -13.66 -15.57 -16.90
C THR A 49 -12.71 -14.69 -16.11
N ALA A 50 -12.39 -13.48 -16.58
CA ALA A 50 -11.48 -12.57 -15.87
C ALA A 50 -12.07 -11.16 -15.74
N VAL A 51 -13.19 -11.04 -15.03
CA VAL A 51 -13.66 -9.72 -14.59
C VAL A 51 -12.61 -9.15 -13.63
N ASN A 52 -12.06 -7.99 -13.95
CA ASN A 52 -11.11 -7.29 -13.09
C ASN A 52 -11.87 -6.62 -11.95
N LYS A 53 -12.10 -7.35 -10.86
CA LYS A 53 -12.86 -6.85 -9.70
C LYS A 53 -12.10 -5.73 -8.99
N GLU A 54 -10.78 -5.75 -9.07
CA GLU A 54 -9.89 -4.77 -8.47
C GLU A 54 -10.02 -3.39 -9.15
N ALA A 55 -10.20 -3.35 -10.47
CA ALA A 55 -10.53 -2.12 -11.19
C ALA A 55 -11.86 -1.50 -10.71
N LEU A 56 -12.86 -2.34 -10.40
CA LEU A 56 -14.12 -1.89 -9.84
C LEU A 56 -13.95 -1.36 -8.40
N GLU A 57 -13.09 -1.98 -7.59
CA GLU A 57 -12.77 -1.50 -6.24
C GLU A 57 -12.09 -0.14 -6.27
N VAL A 58 -11.10 0.05 -7.14
CA VAL A 58 -10.42 1.34 -7.34
C VAL A 58 -11.41 2.41 -7.78
N LEU A 59 -12.23 2.11 -8.79
CA LEU A 59 -13.25 3.06 -9.28
C LEU A 59 -14.29 3.39 -8.20
N ARG A 60 -14.71 2.40 -7.40
CA ARG A 60 -15.63 2.61 -6.27
C ARG A 60 -15.00 3.51 -5.20
N ALA A 61 -13.74 3.28 -4.84
CA ALA A 61 -13.02 4.10 -3.88
C ALA A 61 -12.90 5.55 -4.36
N LEU A 62 -12.59 5.77 -5.64
CA LEU A 62 -12.53 7.12 -6.22
C LEU A 62 -13.91 7.79 -6.30
N ARG A 63 -14.97 7.06 -6.67
CA ARG A 63 -16.36 7.57 -6.72
C ARG A 63 -16.90 7.98 -5.35
N ASN A 64 -16.51 7.26 -4.30
CA ASN A 64 -16.89 7.60 -2.92
C ASN A 64 -16.25 8.91 -2.46
N LYS A 65 -15.13 9.33 -3.07
CA LYS A 65 -14.45 10.60 -2.78
C LYS A 65 -15.04 11.79 -3.52
N LEU A 66 -15.86 11.59 -4.56
CA LEU A 66 -16.53 12.67 -5.26
C LEU A 66 -17.56 13.38 -4.36
N THR A 67 -17.41 14.69 -4.19
CA THR A 67 -18.29 15.51 -3.36
C THR A 67 -19.69 15.65 -3.99
N THR A 68 -20.68 15.99 -3.17
CA THR A 68 -22.05 16.28 -3.65
C THR A 68 -22.06 17.45 -4.63
N GLU A 69 -21.16 18.42 -4.44
CA GLU A 69 -21.00 19.58 -5.32
C GLU A 69 -20.47 19.16 -6.69
N GLN A 70 -19.41 18.35 -6.75
CA GLN A 70 -18.87 17.80 -8.00
C GLN A 70 -19.92 16.97 -8.76
N LYS A 71 -20.67 16.12 -8.04
CA LYS A 71 -21.78 15.34 -8.63
C LYS A 71 -22.89 16.24 -9.18
N SER A 72 -23.21 17.32 -8.47
CA SER A 72 -24.19 18.31 -8.92
C SER A 72 -23.71 19.07 -10.16
N GLU A 73 -22.44 19.47 -10.21
CA GLU A 73 -21.82 20.16 -11.33
C GLU A 73 -21.85 19.31 -12.60
N ILE A 74 -21.47 18.02 -12.51
CA ILE A 74 -21.58 17.07 -13.63
C ILE A 74 -23.04 17.04 -14.13
N SER A 75 -24.01 16.89 -13.23
CA SER A 75 -25.42 16.84 -13.59
C SER A 75 -25.90 18.13 -14.27
N GLU A 76 -25.44 19.29 -13.81
CA GLU A 76 -25.79 20.59 -14.38
C GLU A 76 -25.18 20.79 -15.77
N VAL A 77 -23.90 20.45 -15.95
CA VAL A 77 -23.21 20.52 -17.25
C VAL A 77 -23.90 19.60 -18.27
N VAL A 78 -24.25 18.37 -17.88
CA VAL A 78 -24.96 17.42 -18.75
C VAL A 78 -26.34 17.95 -19.14
N LYS A 79 -27.11 18.50 -18.19
CA LYS A 79 -28.43 19.10 -18.47
C LYS A 79 -28.33 20.28 -19.46
N ASN A 80 -27.30 21.10 -19.30
CA ASN A 80 -27.11 22.33 -20.07
C ASN A 80 -26.15 22.14 -21.27
N ILE A 81 -25.85 20.89 -21.65
CA ILE A 81 -24.81 20.61 -22.65
C ILE A 81 -25.16 21.17 -24.03
N ASN A 82 -26.46 21.25 -24.35
CA ASN A 82 -26.96 21.80 -25.61
C ASN A 82 -27.05 23.35 -25.58
N GLU A 83 -26.66 24.01 -24.49
CA GLU A 83 -26.70 25.47 -24.36
C GLU A 83 -25.31 26.09 -24.53
N GLY A 84 -25.24 27.21 -25.26
CA GLY A 84 -23.99 27.93 -25.50
C GLY A 84 -24.05 28.85 -26.72
N ARG A 85 -22.89 29.30 -27.20
CA ARG A 85 -22.79 30.14 -28.41
C ARG A 85 -22.57 29.27 -29.64
N CYS A 86 -23.26 29.60 -30.73
CA CYS A 86 -23.00 29.03 -32.04
C CYS A 86 -21.60 29.44 -32.52
N SER A 87 -20.80 28.48 -32.97
CA SER A 87 -19.45 28.72 -33.49
C SER A 87 -19.43 29.58 -34.76
N GLU A 88 -20.47 29.51 -35.60
CA GLU A 88 -20.52 30.24 -36.88
C GLU A 88 -21.10 31.66 -36.73
N CYS A 89 -22.23 31.81 -36.03
CA CYS A 89 -22.92 33.10 -35.91
C CYS A 89 -22.73 33.81 -34.56
N SER A 90 -22.02 33.19 -33.62
CA SER A 90 -21.77 33.69 -32.26
C SER A 90 -23.02 33.96 -31.40
N LEU A 91 -24.22 33.66 -31.89
CA LEU A 91 -25.48 33.83 -31.15
C LEU A 91 -25.64 32.73 -30.10
N THR A 92 -26.20 33.10 -28.95
CA THR A 92 -26.54 32.15 -27.89
C THR A 92 -27.75 31.31 -28.29
N SER A 93 -27.64 29.99 -28.16
CA SER A 93 -28.67 29.00 -28.46
C SER A 93 -28.86 28.06 -27.28
N LYS A 94 -30.12 27.68 -27.03
CA LYS A 94 -30.48 26.61 -26.07
C LYS A 94 -30.50 25.21 -26.69
N LYS A 95 -30.29 25.13 -28.01
CA LYS A 95 -30.38 23.90 -28.80
C LYS A 95 -29.23 23.86 -29.81
N LEU A 96 -28.01 23.82 -29.29
CA LEU A 96 -26.82 23.58 -30.07
C LEU A 96 -26.81 22.14 -30.60
N ARG A 97 -26.24 22.01 -31.78
CA ARG A 97 -26.06 20.77 -32.51
C ARG A 97 -24.62 20.65 -32.95
N ILE A 98 -24.23 19.44 -33.32
CA ILE A 98 -22.92 19.14 -33.86
C ILE A 98 -23.06 18.61 -35.28
N CYS A 99 -22.10 18.96 -36.11
CA CYS A 99 -21.99 18.45 -37.46
C CYS A 99 -21.12 17.20 -37.45
N LEU A 100 -21.73 16.02 -37.55
CA LEU A 100 -21.05 14.73 -37.42
C LEU A 100 -19.90 14.57 -38.41
N ASP A 101 -20.11 14.99 -39.66
CA ASP A 101 -19.08 14.84 -40.70
C ASP A 101 -17.87 15.76 -40.45
N CYS A 102 -18.10 16.94 -39.84
CA CYS A 102 -17.02 17.84 -39.42
C CYS A 102 -16.29 17.30 -38.19
N CYS A 103 -17.02 16.80 -37.19
CA CYS A 103 -16.45 16.20 -35.99
C CYS A 103 -15.67 14.90 -36.30
N GLN A 104 -16.09 14.14 -37.30
CA GLN A 104 -15.34 12.97 -37.80
C GLN A 104 -14.05 13.40 -38.49
N ALA A 105 -14.14 14.39 -39.41
CA ALA A 105 -12.97 14.88 -40.15
C ALA A 105 -11.91 15.50 -39.21
N SER A 106 -12.33 16.10 -38.10
CA SER A 106 -11.43 16.64 -37.08
C SER A 106 -10.96 15.60 -36.05
N GLY A 107 -11.44 14.35 -36.12
CA GLY A 107 -11.13 13.31 -35.13
C GLY A 107 -11.68 13.61 -33.73
N LEU A 108 -12.76 14.39 -33.62
CA LEU A 108 -13.43 14.71 -32.36
C LEU A 108 -14.41 13.63 -31.91
N LEU A 109 -15.01 12.88 -32.85
CA LEU A 109 -15.95 11.80 -32.55
C LEU A 109 -15.62 10.53 -33.36
N LYS A 110 -15.76 9.36 -32.72
CA LYS A 110 -15.87 8.06 -33.41
C LYS A 110 -17.34 7.78 -33.71
N THR A 111 -17.63 7.16 -34.85
CA THR A 111 -19.01 6.91 -35.31
C THR A 111 -19.26 5.51 -35.84
N ASP A 112 -18.36 4.57 -35.57
CA ASP A 112 -18.39 3.25 -36.20
C ASP A 112 -19.60 2.42 -35.75
N THR A 113 -20.15 2.70 -34.55
CA THR A 113 -21.39 2.07 -34.04
C THR A 113 -22.23 2.97 -33.11
N LYS A 114 -21.61 3.90 -32.38
CA LYS A 114 -22.24 4.86 -31.45
C LYS A 114 -21.50 6.20 -31.47
N LEU A 115 -22.18 7.29 -31.09
CA LEU A 115 -21.58 8.63 -30.95
C LEU A 115 -20.84 8.72 -29.62
N THR A 116 -19.51 8.60 -29.66
CA THR A 116 -18.63 8.69 -28.49
C THR A 116 -17.35 9.46 -28.82
N PHE A 117 -16.74 10.08 -27.82
CA PHE A 117 -15.40 10.64 -27.98
C PHE A 117 -14.34 9.53 -28.12
N PRO A 118 -13.32 9.69 -29.00
CA PRO A 118 -12.18 8.79 -29.07
C PRO A 118 -11.26 8.92 -27.85
N GLU A 119 -10.43 7.91 -27.64
CA GLU A 119 -9.24 8.02 -26.79
C GLU A 119 -8.36 9.17 -27.28
N ARG A 120 -7.99 10.08 -26.38
CA ARG A 120 -6.96 11.10 -26.62
C ARG A 120 -6.02 11.12 -25.44
N GLU A 121 -4.71 11.08 -25.71
CA GLU A 121 -3.64 11.25 -24.72
C GLU A 121 -3.49 12.73 -24.28
N THR A 122 -4.26 13.65 -24.88
CA THR A 122 -4.09 15.10 -24.72
C THR A 122 -4.96 15.68 -23.60
N HIS A 123 -4.36 16.58 -22.81
CA HIS A 123 -4.96 17.36 -21.71
C HIS A 123 -6.09 18.33 -22.09
N GLU A 124 -6.62 18.29 -23.32
CA GLU A 124 -7.63 19.24 -23.78
C GLU A 124 -9.05 18.79 -23.40
N ASP A 125 -9.84 19.71 -22.85
CA ASP A 125 -11.23 19.46 -22.41
C ASP A 125 -12.12 19.16 -23.64
N PRO A 126 -12.52 17.89 -23.86
CA PRO A 126 -13.23 17.48 -25.07
C PRO A 126 -14.62 18.12 -25.17
N ILE A 127 -15.19 18.54 -24.04
CA ILE A 127 -16.49 19.23 -23.99
C ILE A 127 -16.33 20.68 -24.42
N HIS A 128 -15.23 21.33 -24.05
CA HIS A 128 -14.92 22.67 -24.53
C HIS A 128 -14.75 22.68 -26.06
N GLU A 129 -13.99 21.72 -26.60
CA GLU A 129 -13.78 21.57 -28.06
C GLU A 129 -15.08 21.22 -28.80
N LEU A 130 -15.94 20.39 -28.20
CA LEU A 130 -17.26 20.11 -28.75
C LEU A 130 -18.15 21.35 -28.76
N LYS A 131 -18.12 22.16 -27.71
CA LYS A 131 -18.89 23.42 -27.67
C LYS A 131 -18.35 24.44 -28.66
N SER A 132 -17.04 24.55 -28.83
CA SER A 132 -16.42 25.48 -29.78
C SER A 132 -16.68 25.13 -31.24
N THR A 133 -17.10 23.90 -31.54
CA THR A 133 -17.47 23.41 -32.88
C THR A 133 -18.98 23.25 -33.08
N SER A 134 -19.78 23.57 -32.06
CA SER A 134 -21.24 23.41 -32.10
C SER A 134 -21.95 24.56 -32.82
N ILE A 135 -23.10 24.27 -33.44
CA ILE A 135 -23.85 25.19 -34.30
C ILE A 135 -25.33 25.28 -33.90
N CYS A 136 -25.99 26.41 -34.15
CA CYS A 136 -27.43 26.57 -33.95
C CYS A 136 -28.25 25.94 -35.09
N SER A 137 -29.58 25.90 -34.92
CA SER A 137 -30.50 25.35 -35.95
C SER A 137 -30.34 26.02 -37.31
N ASP A 138 -30.12 27.33 -37.33
CA ASP A 138 -30.10 28.11 -38.55
C ASP A 138 -28.79 27.87 -39.32
N CYS A 139 -27.66 27.85 -38.61
CA CYS A 139 -26.35 27.52 -39.18
C CYS A 139 -26.24 26.06 -39.63
N ALA A 140 -27.04 25.15 -39.04
CA ALA A 140 -27.10 23.76 -39.48
C ALA A 140 -27.75 23.57 -40.86
N ILE A 141 -28.55 24.53 -41.33
CA ILE A 141 -29.25 24.49 -42.63
C ILE A 141 -28.54 25.36 -43.68
N ASP A 142 -27.54 26.14 -43.26
CA ASP A 142 -26.74 27.00 -44.13
C ASP A 142 -25.87 26.18 -45.10
N GLN A 143 -25.47 26.78 -46.23
CA GLN A 143 -24.79 26.09 -47.34
C GLN A 143 -23.58 25.27 -46.91
N LYS A 144 -22.86 25.70 -45.85
CA LYS A 144 -21.69 25.03 -45.29
C LYS A 144 -21.98 23.67 -44.64
N HIS A 145 -23.19 23.48 -44.09
CA HIS A 145 -23.58 22.26 -43.35
C HIS A 145 -24.83 21.59 -43.91
N LYS A 146 -25.43 22.14 -44.97
CA LYS A 146 -26.70 21.72 -45.55
C LYS A 146 -26.76 20.24 -45.96
N GLU A 147 -25.63 19.67 -46.37
CA GLU A 147 -25.52 18.27 -46.79
C GLU A 147 -24.90 17.38 -45.70
N HIS A 148 -24.49 17.97 -44.56
CA HIS A 148 -23.86 17.22 -43.49
C HIS A 148 -24.89 16.64 -42.51
N ARG A 149 -24.51 15.55 -41.86
CA ARG A 149 -25.31 14.93 -40.81
C ARG A 149 -25.20 15.72 -39.51
N ILE A 150 -26.35 16.08 -38.94
CA ILE A 150 -26.43 16.89 -37.73
C ILE A 150 -27.03 16.08 -36.58
N ALA A 151 -26.44 16.19 -35.39
CA ALA A 151 -26.94 15.55 -34.17
C ALA A 151 -27.03 16.54 -33.00
N ASN A 152 -27.87 16.23 -32.01
CA ASN A 152 -27.87 16.97 -30.75
C ASN A 152 -26.63 16.58 -29.94
N ILE A 153 -26.03 17.53 -29.22
CA ILE A 153 -24.86 17.24 -28.38
C ILE A 153 -25.22 16.17 -27.32
N GLY A 154 -26.39 16.27 -26.71
CA GLY A 154 -26.87 15.30 -25.72
C GLY A 154 -27.13 13.88 -26.26
N SER A 155 -26.92 13.61 -27.56
CA SER A 155 -26.98 12.24 -28.11
C SER A 155 -25.65 11.46 -27.98
N ILE A 156 -24.58 12.11 -27.54
CA ILE A 156 -23.29 11.45 -27.26
C ILE A 156 -23.42 10.68 -25.94
N GLU A 157 -23.15 9.38 -25.98
CA GLU A 157 -23.54 8.48 -24.89
C GLU A 157 -22.59 8.47 -23.67
N ASN A 158 -21.40 9.06 -23.78
CA ASN A 158 -20.35 8.99 -22.75
C ASN A 158 -19.95 10.37 -22.18
N ILE A 159 -20.76 11.42 -22.38
CA ILE A 159 -20.46 12.78 -21.85
C ILE A 159 -20.36 12.76 -20.32
N GLU A 160 -21.31 12.11 -19.65
CA GLU A 160 -21.33 12.03 -18.18
C GLU A 160 -20.12 11.25 -17.65
N ASP A 161 -19.82 10.10 -18.27
CA ASP A 161 -18.66 9.27 -17.95
C ASP A 161 -17.33 10.05 -18.14
N LEU A 162 -17.21 10.91 -19.16
CA LEU A 162 -16.03 11.73 -19.41
C LEU A 162 -15.87 12.88 -18.40
N LEU A 163 -16.96 13.54 -18.04
CA LEU A 163 -16.96 14.55 -16.99
C LEU A 163 -16.55 13.92 -15.66
N GLU A 164 -17.16 12.78 -15.31
CA GLU A 164 -16.81 12.04 -14.11
C GLU A 164 -15.34 11.61 -14.14
N LEU A 165 -14.84 11.07 -15.27
CA LEU A 165 -13.43 10.71 -15.43
C LEU A 165 -12.50 11.90 -15.21
N LYS A 166 -12.85 13.11 -15.67
CA LYS A 166 -12.07 14.33 -15.39
C LYS A 166 -11.92 14.57 -13.88
N TYR A 167 -13.00 14.43 -13.11
CA TYR A 167 -12.92 14.56 -11.65
C TYR A 167 -12.21 13.38 -10.99
N LEU A 168 -12.35 12.15 -11.49
CA LEU A 168 -11.66 10.98 -10.94
C LEU A 168 -10.16 11.03 -11.18
N LEU A 169 -9.73 11.48 -12.36
CA LEU A 169 -8.33 11.74 -12.69
C LEU A 169 -7.81 12.95 -11.92
N ALA A 170 -8.62 14.00 -11.79
CA ALA A 170 -8.30 15.11 -10.91
C ALA A 170 -8.17 14.65 -9.46
N LEU A 171 -9.02 13.78 -8.92
CA LEU A 171 -8.87 13.20 -7.58
C LEU A 171 -7.61 12.34 -7.46
N GLY A 172 -7.24 11.62 -8.51
CA GLY A 172 -5.95 10.92 -8.60
C GLY A 172 -4.75 11.89 -8.63
N ALA A 173 -4.94 13.12 -9.11
CA ALA A 173 -3.92 14.16 -9.20
C ALA A 173 -3.97 15.20 -8.05
N SER A 174 -5.12 15.38 -7.40
CA SER A 174 -5.46 16.45 -6.43
C SER A 174 -5.30 15.99 -4.99
N PHE A 175 -4.72 14.82 -4.75
CA PHE A 175 -4.06 14.52 -3.48
C PHE A 175 -2.93 15.51 -3.17
N TYR A 176 -2.50 16.32 -4.14
CA TYR A 176 -1.63 17.47 -3.93
C TYR A 176 -2.35 18.78 -3.60
N SER A 177 -3.68 18.88 -3.59
CA SER A 177 -4.32 20.21 -3.45
C SER A 177 -5.39 20.41 -2.39
N GLU A 178 -6.14 19.41 -1.90
CA GLU A 178 -7.26 19.74 -1.00
C GLU A 178 -7.49 18.72 0.13
N THR A 179 -6.65 18.79 1.17
CA THR A 179 -7.02 19.02 2.59
C THR A 179 -5.70 19.19 3.36
N GLU A 180 -5.59 20.25 4.17
CA GLU A 180 -4.35 20.78 4.78
C GLU A 180 -3.28 19.74 5.19
N PRO A 181 -2.00 19.94 4.84
CA PRO A 181 -1.35 21.19 4.43
C PRO A 181 -1.25 21.32 2.90
N THR A 182 -1.62 22.50 2.38
CA THR A 182 -1.48 22.93 0.97
C THR A 182 -0.03 22.95 0.44
N ASP A 183 0.94 22.67 1.32
CA ASP A 183 2.34 22.52 0.96
C ASP A 183 2.73 21.05 1.08
N TRP A 184 3.01 20.41 -0.05
CA TRP A 184 3.53 19.03 -0.10
C TRP A 184 4.78 18.87 0.78
N ARG A 185 5.53 19.95 1.03
CA ARG A 185 6.66 19.98 1.96
C ARG A 185 6.27 19.61 3.39
N CYS A 186 5.09 20.00 3.84
CA CYS A 186 4.58 19.63 5.16
C CYS A 186 4.19 18.14 5.23
N ILE A 187 3.69 17.56 4.14
CA ILE A 187 3.43 16.11 4.04
C ILE A 187 4.75 15.33 4.18
N VAL A 188 5.79 15.80 3.49
CA VAL A 188 7.15 15.25 3.59
C VAL A 188 7.67 15.34 5.03
N VAL A 189 7.53 16.51 5.69
CA VAL A 189 7.89 16.68 7.10
C VAL A 189 7.16 15.67 8.01
N GLU A 190 5.84 15.54 7.88
CA GLU A 190 5.05 14.65 8.73
C GLU A 190 5.42 13.18 8.51
N LYS A 191 5.69 12.78 7.26
CA LYS A 191 6.17 11.44 6.93
C LYS A 191 7.48 11.10 7.67
N TYR A 192 8.45 12.00 7.67
CA TYR A 192 9.73 11.77 8.35
C TYR A 192 9.65 11.97 9.86
N ARG A 193 8.74 12.80 10.35
CA ARG A 193 8.38 12.86 11.79
C ARG A 193 7.86 11.50 12.28
N ASN A 194 6.99 10.86 11.50
CA ASN A 194 6.51 9.52 11.77
C ASN A 194 7.63 8.47 11.71
N ALA A 195 8.57 8.56 10.77
CA ALA A 195 9.73 7.68 10.72
C ALA A 195 10.62 7.81 11.97
N VAL A 196 10.91 9.04 12.41
CA VAL A 196 11.66 9.31 13.65
C VAL A 196 10.91 8.78 14.88
N SER A 197 9.59 9.00 14.96
CA SER A 197 8.76 8.47 16.05
C SER A 197 8.83 6.94 16.13
N LYS A 198 8.69 6.25 14.98
CA LYS A 198 8.81 4.79 14.88
C LYS A 198 10.20 4.29 15.29
N MET A 199 11.26 5.03 14.97
CA MET A 199 12.62 4.70 15.41
C MET A 199 12.78 4.81 16.92
N SER A 200 12.28 5.89 17.53
CA SER A 200 12.30 6.05 18.99
C SER A 200 11.51 4.94 19.70
N GLN A 201 10.34 4.58 19.18
CA GLN A 201 9.54 3.46 19.69
C GLN A 201 10.30 2.13 19.57
N TRP A 202 10.97 1.91 18.44
CA TRP A 202 11.79 0.72 18.23
C TRP A 202 12.95 0.63 19.21
N ASN A 203 13.68 1.73 19.44
CA ASN A 203 14.78 1.75 20.39
C ASN A 203 14.30 1.46 21.82
N SER A 204 13.19 2.06 22.24
CA SER A 204 12.56 1.76 23.53
C SER A 204 12.08 0.29 23.63
N TYR A 205 11.55 -0.26 22.53
CA TYR A 205 11.20 -1.67 22.47
C TYR A 205 12.43 -2.57 22.63
N CYS A 206 13.55 -2.28 21.96
CA CYS A 206 14.78 -3.04 22.11
C CYS A 206 15.38 -2.98 23.53
N GLU A 207 15.20 -1.88 24.25
CA GLU A 207 15.67 -1.75 25.64
C GLU A 207 14.86 -2.60 26.63
N THR A 208 13.59 -2.84 26.34
CA THR A 208 12.65 -3.50 27.26
C THR A 208 12.34 -4.95 26.87
N PHE A 209 12.57 -5.31 25.62
CA PHE A 209 12.23 -6.62 25.09
C PHE A 209 13.38 -7.61 25.29
N ASP A 210 13.15 -8.59 26.17
CA ASP A 210 13.98 -9.79 26.28
C ASP A 210 13.30 -10.95 25.54
N PRO A 211 13.86 -11.40 24.40
CA PRO A 211 13.29 -12.51 23.65
C PRO A 211 13.61 -13.88 24.26
N ILE A 212 14.52 -13.97 25.23
CA ILE A 212 15.08 -15.21 25.75
C ILE A 212 14.55 -15.48 27.16
N ALA A 213 14.14 -16.71 27.41
CA ALA A 213 13.85 -17.15 28.77
C ALA A 213 15.17 -17.32 29.56
N SER A 214 15.47 -16.40 30.47
CA SER A 214 16.57 -16.58 31.43
C SER A 214 16.15 -17.54 32.56
N LEU A 215 16.99 -18.55 32.81
CA LEU A 215 16.84 -19.48 33.94
C LEU A 215 18.08 -19.43 34.83
N GLU A 216 17.90 -19.00 36.07
CA GLU A 216 18.94 -19.02 37.09
C GLU A 216 19.04 -20.40 37.77
N HIS A 217 20.21 -20.68 38.36
CA HIS A 217 20.43 -21.84 39.24
C HIS A 217 20.23 -23.24 38.61
N LEU A 218 20.43 -23.40 37.29
CA LEU A 218 20.55 -24.73 36.69
C LEU A 218 21.84 -25.40 37.14
N GLU A 219 21.74 -26.60 37.73
CA GLU A 219 22.90 -27.34 38.25
C GLU A 219 23.52 -28.24 37.18
N GLU A 220 22.69 -28.86 36.36
CA GLU A 220 23.13 -29.89 35.42
C GLU A 220 23.59 -29.28 34.08
N GLU A 221 24.83 -29.60 33.69
CA GLU A 221 25.47 -29.02 32.50
C GLU A 221 24.74 -29.32 31.19
N HIS A 222 24.13 -30.50 31.08
CA HIS A 222 23.37 -30.86 29.89
C HIS A 222 22.06 -30.06 29.76
N LEU A 223 21.48 -29.61 30.88
CA LEU A 223 20.30 -28.74 30.90
C LEU A 223 20.67 -27.31 30.45
N LYS A 224 21.80 -26.80 30.94
CA LYS A 224 22.36 -25.51 30.48
C LYS A 224 22.63 -25.53 28.99
N SER A 225 23.32 -26.58 28.51
CA SER A 225 23.64 -26.74 27.09
C SER A 225 22.37 -26.83 26.21
N ALA A 226 21.32 -27.50 26.70
CA ALA A 226 20.04 -27.58 26.00
C ALA A 226 19.35 -26.21 25.91
N LEU A 227 19.32 -25.44 27.00
CA LEU A 227 18.78 -24.09 27.04
C LEU A 227 19.57 -23.15 26.11
N GLU A 228 20.89 -23.10 26.25
CA GLU A 228 21.77 -22.28 25.40
C GLU A 228 21.56 -22.55 23.91
N LYS A 229 21.41 -23.82 23.52
CA LYS A 229 21.16 -24.19 22.12
C LYS A 229 19.83 -23.65 21.59
N SER A 230 18.82 -23.59 22.44
CA SER A 230 17.51 -23.03 22.12
C SER A 230 17.59 -21.50 22.03
N SER A 231 18.10 -20.84 23.07
CA SER A 231 18.23 -19.38 23.16
C SER A 231 19.07 -18.79 22.03
N ARG A 232 20.16 -19.47 21.64
CA ARG A 232 21.05 -19.02 20.55
C ARG A 232 20.34 -18.94 19.19
N ARG A 233 19.24 -19.67 18.98
CA ARG A 233 18.42 -19.55 17.77
C ARG A 233 17.59 -18.27 17.79
N VAL A 234 17.00 -17.98 18.94
CA VAL A 234 16.21 -16.77 19.18
C VAL A 234 17.09 -15.52 19.07
N GLU A 235 18.26 -15.53 19.70
CA GLU A 235 19.27 -14.45 19.60
C GLU A 235 19.58 -14.10 18.15
N LYS A 236 19.93 -15.10 17.34
CA LYS A 236 20.26 -14.88 15.93
C LYS A 236 19.09 -14.34 15.11
N ALA A 237 17.87 -14.82 15.39
CA ALA A 237 16.67 -14.32 14.73
C ALA A 237 16.43 -12.85 15.12
N TRP A 238 16.60 -12.51 16.39
CA TRP A 238 16.46 -11.15 16.90
C TRP A 238 17.51 -10.19 16.33
N GLU A 239 18.79 -10.57 16.35
CA GLU A 239 19.88 -9.79 15.74
C GLU A 239 19.59 -9.50 14.26
N HIS A 240 19.06 -10.48 13.53
CA HIS A 240 18.69 -10.30 12.14
C HIS A 240 17.52 -9.32 11.96
N VAL A 241 16.48 -9.39 12.80
CA VAL A 241 15.37 -8.41 12.80
C VAL A 241 15.88 -7.00 13.12
N GLN A 242 16.79 -6.85 14.08
CA GLN A 242 17.42 -5.56 14.41
C GLN A 242 18.15 -4.98 13.20
N LYS A 243 18.96 -5.79 12.50
CA LYS A 243 19.64 -5.36 11.27
C LYS A 243 18.66 -4.91 10.18
N LEU A 244 17.57 -5.66 9.98
CA LEU A 244 16.51 -5.28 9.02
C LEU A 244 15.88 -3.94 9.38
N LYS A 245 15.60 -3.71 10.68
CA LYS A 245 15.06 -2.43 11.16
C LYS A 245 16.03 -1.27 10.99
N MET A 246 17.31 -1.48 11.28
CA MET A 246 18.33 -0.47 11.03
C MET A 246 18.41 -0.13 9.54
N ARG A 247 18.30 -1.12 8.64
CA ARG A 247 18.27 -0.86 7.19
C ARG A 247 17.02 -0.08 6.78
N GLN A 248 15.86 -0.37 7.37
CA GLN A 248 14.63 0.39 7.13
C GLN A 248 14.81 1.87 7.46
N PHE A 249 15.36 2.19 8.63
CA PHE A 249 15.59 3.60 9.03
C PHE A 249 16.70 4.26 8.19
N ALA A 250 17.71 3.50 7.75
CA ALA A 250 18.72 4.00 6.83
C ALA A 250 18.11 4.40 5.47
N LEU A 251 17.17 3.62 4.92
CA LEU A 251 16.44 3.99 3.70
C LEU A 251 15.60 5.27 3.89
N HIS A 252 14.91 5.41 5.03
CA HIS A 252 14.22 6.66 5.35
C HIS A 252 15.18 7.87 5.36
N LYS A 253 16.38 7.72 5.93
CA LYS A 253 17.40 8.77 5.93
C LYS A 253 17.88 9.08 4.50
N GLU A 254 18.12 8.06 3.67
CA GLU A 254 18.51 8.22 2.26
C GLU A 254 17.45 9.00 1.48
N HIS A 255 16.16 8.63 1.60
CA HIS A 255 15.07 9.33 0.93
C HIS A 255 14.90 10.76 1.46
N LEU A 256 15.04 10.99 2.77
CA LEU A 256 14.99 12.33 3.36
C LEU A 256 16.12 13.21 2.80
N SER A 257 17.30 12.64 2.58
CA SER A 257 18.43 13.38 2.00
C SER A 257 18.10 13.87 0.58
N GLN A 258 17.45 13.04 -0.24
CA GLN A 258 17.00 13.43 -1.58
C GLN A 258 15.94 14.55 -1.54
N TRP A 259 15.01 14.51 -0.58
CA TRP A 259 14.05 15.60 -0.39
C TRP A 259 14.71 16.91 0.04
N ILE A 260 15.70 16.84 0.93
CA ILE A 260 16.48 18.01 1.36
C ILE A 260 17.20 18.61 0.15
N GLU A 261 17.88 17.80 -0.65
CA GLU A 261 18.57 18.25 -1.87
C GLU A 261 17.59 18.90 -2.86
N TYR A 262 16.47 18.26 -3.13
CA TYR A 262 15.44 18.80 -4.02
C TYR A 262 14.86 20.12 -3.52
N ILE A 263 14.54 20.23 -2.22
CA ILE A 263 14.01 21.47 -1.64
C ILE A 263 15.07 22.57 -1.68
N VAL A 264 16.36 22.25 -1.47
CA VAL A 264 17.46 23.23 -1.61
C VAL A 264 17.51 23.81 -3.01
N ASP A 265 17.37 22.97 -4.03
CA ASP A 265 17.44 23.36 -5.44
C ASP A 265 16.14 23.98 -5.98
N GLU A 266 15.01 23.84 -5.27
CA GLU A 266 13.70 24.37 -5.68
C GLU A 266 13.64 25.91 -5.67
N ASP A 267 13.30 26.53 -6.80
CA ASP A 267 13.00 27.96 -6.86
C ASP A 267 11.60 28.25 -6.27
N ALA A 268 11.55 28.66 -5.00
CA ALA A 268 10.29 28.94 -4.29
C ALA A 268 10.02 30.44 -4.15
N GLU A 269 8.78 30.88 -4.43
CA GLU A 269 8.33 32.25 -4.19
C GLU A 269 8.32 32.59 -2.68
N ASP A 270 7.97 31.62 -1.82
CA ASP A 270 8.05 31.74 -0.36
C ASP A 270 9.39 31.19 0.17
N VAL A 271 10.42 32.02 0.09
CA VAL A 271 11.78 31.71 0.59
C VAL A 271 11.78 31.41 2.09
N GLN A 272 10.95 32.10 2.88
CA GLN A 272 10.94 31.96 4.34
C GLN A 272 10.24 30.68 4.79
N GLY A 273 9.15 30.29 4.12
CA GLY A 273 8.48 29.00 4.31
C GLY A 273 9.39 27.84 3.95
N LYS A 274 10.05 27.91 2.78
CA LYS A 274 11.05 26.93 2.34
C LYS A 274 12.16 26.74 3.38
N GLU A 275 12.77 27.83 3.86
CA GLU A 275 13.85 27.75 4.84
C GLU A 275 13.39 27.09 6.15
N ARG A 276 12.17 27.38 6.62
CA ARG A 276 11.61 26.77 7.83
C ARG A 276 11.44 25.26 7.68
N ILE A 277 10.87 24.81 6.57
CA ILE A 277 10.74 23.38 6.26
C ILE A 277 12.11 22.73 6.18
N LEU A 278 13.06 23.36 5.48
CA LEU A 278 14.40 22.82 5.31
C LEU A 278 15.09 22.60 6.66
N GLN A 279 15.03 23.58 7.57
CA GLN A 279 15.56 23.45 8.93
C GLN A 279 14.88 22.30 9.70
N GLU A 280 13.57 22.11 9.52
CA GLU A 280 12.86 21.01 10.16
C GLU A 280 13.29 19.64 9.60
N LEU A 281 13.41 19.50 8.28
CA LEU A 281 13.88 18.27 7.62
C LEU A 281 15.31 17.93 8.00
N ILE A 282 16.22 18.91 8.06
CA ILE A 282 17.58 18.74 8.57
C ILE A 282 17.55 18.26 10.02
N GLY A 283 16.72 18.87 10.87
CA GLY A 283 16.55 18.45 12.26
C GLY A 283 16.00 17.02 12.40
N LEU A 284 15.13 16.57 11.49
CA LEU A 284 14.66 15.18 11.42
C LEU A 284 15.76 14.22 10.94
N GLN A 285 16.57 14.63 9.96
CA GLN A 285 17.70 13.85 9.46
C GLN A 285 18.76 13.63 10.56
N GLU A 286 19.08 14.66 11.34
CA GLU A 286 19.97 14.54 12.49
C GLU A 286 19.43 13.59 13.56
N LYS A 287 18.11 13.60 13.81
CA LYS A 287 17.48 12.68 14.75
C LYS A 287 17.56 11.24 14.27
N LEU A 288 17.30 10.98 12.99
CA LEU A 288 17.50 9.66 12.37
C LEU A 288 18.96 9.22 12.52
N GLU A 289 19.91 10.10 12.22
CA GLU A 289 21.34 9.77 12.29
C GLU A 289 21.79 9.39 13.71
N LYS A 290 21.35 10.15 14.72
CA LYS A 290 21.70 9.87 16.13
C LYS A 290 21.13 8.54 16.63
N GLY A 291 20.01 8.09 16.10
CA GLY A 291 19.37 6.83 16.49
C GLY A 291 19.80 5.62 15.66
N LEU A 292 20.57 5.81 14.60
CA LEU A 292 21.04 4.75 13.72
C LEU A 292 22.36 4.17 14.21
N GLU A 293 22.35 2.88 14.54
CA GLU A 293 23.59 2.13 14.69
C GLU A 293 24.24 1.88 13.32
N ALA A 294 25.57 1.92 13.27
CA ALA A 294 26.31 1.73 12.04
C ALA A 294 26.17 0.30 11.50
N LEU A 295 25.39 0.12 10.43
CA LEU A 295 25.36 -1.12 9.66
C LEU A 295 26.63 -1.26 8.81
N LYS A 296 27.17 -2.47 8.73
CA LYS A 296 28.26 -2.76 7.80
C LYS A 296 27.73 -2.75 6.37
N SER A 297 28.53 -2.27 5.43
CA SER A 297 28.18 -2.26 4.00
C SER A 297 27.81 -3.64 3.45
N VAL A 298 28.43 -4.71 3.97
CA VAL A 298 28.09 -6.10 3.62
C VAL A 298 26.68 -6.45 4.06
N ASP A 299 26.31 -6.12 5.31
CA ASP A 299 24.96 -6.38 5.83
C ASP A 299 23.89 -5.63 5.02
N ILE A 300 24.18 -4.38 4.62
CA ILE A 300 23.29 -3.59 3.74
C ILE A 300 23.07 -4.30 2.41
N GLY A 301 24.15 -4.71 1.73
CA GLY A 301 24.07 -5.38 0.44
C GLY A 301 23.33 -6.72 0.50
N ASP A 302 23.48 -7.47 1.59
CA ASP A 302 22.78 -8.75 1.77
C ASP A 302 21.29 -8.55 2.02
N ILE A 303 20.90 -7.57 2.86
CA ILE A 303 19.49 -7.24 3.11
C ILE A 303 18.82 -6.74 1.82
N ASP A 304 19.49 -5.89 1.06
CA ASP A 304 18.94 -5.31 -0.17
C ASP A 304 18.69 -6.38 -1.23
N LYS A 305 19.59 -7.37 -1.35
CA LYS A 305 19.42 -8.55 -2.21
C LYS A 305 18.30 -9.47 -1.73
N GLU A 306 18.19 -9.71 -0.42
CA GLU A 306 17.10 -10.51 0.14
C GLU A 306 15.74 -9.83 -0.12
N THR A 307 15.68 -8.51 0.04
CA THR A 307 14.48 -7.71 -0.22
C THR A 307 14.09 -7.77 -1.70
N GLU A 308 15.05 -7.65 -2.62
CA GLU A 308 14.80 -7.81 -4.05
C GLU A 308 14.31 -9.20 -4.40
N LYS A 309 14.97 -10.22 -3.88
CA LYS A 309 14.59 -11.61 -4.10
C LYS A 309 13.16 -11.88 -3.66
N LYS A 310 12.80 -11.45 -2.45
CA LYS A 310 11.43 -11.62 -1.92
C LYS A 310 10.39 -10.90 -2.76
N MET A 311 10.66 -9.67 -3.18
CA MET A 311 9.73 -8.96 -4.06
C MET A 311 9.57 -9.70 -5.39
N MET A 312 10.66 -10.18 -6.00
CA MET A 312 10.58 -10.93 -7.26
C MET A 312 9.78 -12.23 -7.13
N GLU A 313 10.00 -12.99 -6.06
CA GLU A 313 9.25 -14.23 -5.79
C GLU A 313 7.75 -13.94 -5.61
N SER A 314 7.41 -12.95 -4.78
CA SER A 314 6.01 -12.56 -4.55
C SER A 314 5.36 -11.95 -5.80
N GLU A 315 6.11 -11.20 -6.61
CA GLU A 315 5.66 -10.67 -7.89
C GLU A 315 5.37 -11.80 -8.89
N GLU A 316 6.23 -12.81 -8.97
CA GLU A 316 6.03 -13.97 -9.83
C GLU A 316 4.79 -14.76 -9.42
N ASP A 317 4.56 -14.94 -8.11
CA ASP A 317 3.34 -15.57 -7.62
C ASP A 317 2.10 -14.72 -7.92
N ALA A 318 2.16 -13.40 -7.74
CA ALA A 318 1.07 -12.49 -8.10
C ALA A 318 0.74 -12.52 -9.61
N ARG A 319 1.75 -12.76 -10.46
CA ARG A 319 1.60 -12.96 -11.91
C ARG A 319 0.96 -14.31 -12.24
N LYS A 320 1.29 -15.39 -11.52
CA LYS A 320 0.64 -16.72 -11.72
C LYS A 320 -0.85 -16.66 -11.43
N ASP A 321 -1.23 -15.88 -10.41
CA ASP A 321 -2.62 -15.63 -10.04
C ASP A 321 -3.33 -14.64 -10.98
N CYS A 322 -2.66 -14.17 -12.03
CA CYS A 322 -3.18 -13.17 -12.94
C CYS A 322 -3.33 -13.72 -14.36
N LEU A 323 -4.52 -13.55 -14.92
CA LEU A 323 -4.87 -14.05 -16.24
C LEU A 323 -4.36 -13.15 -17.39
N PHE A 324 -3.77 -11.99 -17.06
CA PHE A 324 -3.23 -11.04 -18.02
C PHE A 324 -1.72 -10.85 -17.87
N LYS A 325 -1.04 -10.65 -19.00
CA LYS A 325 0.36 -10.20 -19.03
C LYS A 325 0.35 -8.69 -19.20
N LEU A 326 0.73 -7.94 -18.17
CA LEU A 326 1.08 -6.52 -18.33
C LEU A 326 2.42 -6.38 -19.04
N GLU A 327 2.70 -5.17 -19.52
CA GLU A 327 4.04 -4.79 -19.95
C GLU A 327 5.08 -5.15 -18.89
N ALA A 328 6.27 -5.58 -19.34
CA ALA A 328 7.33 -6.07 -18.46
C ALA A 328 7.78 -5.06 -17.38
N ASN A 329 7.46 -3.78 -17.56
CA ASN A 329 7.90 -2.68 -16.70
C ASN A 329 6.82 -2.17 -15.72
N SER A 330 5.59 -2.70 -15.74
CA SER A 330 4.52 -2.20 -14.86
C SER A 330 4.77 -2.55 -13.39
N LYS A 331 4.59 -1.58 -12.47
CA LYS A 331 4.71 -1.80 -11.02
C LYS A 331 3.49 -2.47 -10.39
N TYR A 332 2.43 -2.70 -11.16
CA TYR A 332 1.17 -3.29 -10.68
C TYR A 332 1.36 -4.64 -9.98
N PHE A 333 2.19 -5.55 -10.52
CA PHE A 333 2.37 -6.87 -9.91
C PHE A 333 3.13 -6.79 -8.59
N LYS A 334 4.09 -5.87 -8.47
CA LYS A 334 4.76 -5.55 -7.21
C LYS A 334 3.78 -4.98 -6.20
N TYR A 335 2.87 -4.11 -6.66
CA TYR A 335 1.82 -3.55 -5.82
C TYR A 335 0.89 -4.65 -5.30
N LYS A 336 0.39 -5.53 -6.18
CA LYS A 336 -0.49 -6.64 -5.82
C LYS A 336 0.18 -7.60 -4.84
N ALA A 337 1.44 -7.94 -5.11
CA ALA A 337 2.27 -8.77 -4.23
C ALA A 337 2.40 -8.14 -2.84
N LEU A 338 2.76 -6.85 -2.78
CA LEU A 338 2.95 -6.14 -1.52
C LEU A 338 1.64 -5.91 -0.77
N ALA A 339 0.54 -5.62 -1.45
CA ALA A 339 -0.79 -5.46 -0.86
C ALA A 339 -1.26 -6.77 -0.19
N LYS A 340 -1.05 -7.91 -0.85
CA LYS A 340 -1.30 -9.23 -0.25
C LYS A 340 -0.42 -9.45 0.98
N GLU A 341 0.87 -9.16 0.85
CA GLU A 341 1.83 -9.33 1.95
C GLU A 341 1.50 -8.43 3.16
N ILE A 342 1.03 -7.19 2.96
CA ILE A 342 0.56 -6.30 4.02
C ILE A 342 -0.60 -6.95 4.78
N ARG A 343 -1.64 -7.43 4.07
CA ARG A 343 -2.80 -8.05 4.71
C ARG A 343 -2.42 -9.27 5.54
N GLU A 344 -1.52 -10.09 5.02
CA GLU A 344 -1.07 -11.31 5.71
C GLU A 344 -0.09 -11.02 6.86
N ALA A 345 0.79 -10.01 6.73
CA ALA A 345 1.74 -9.63 7.78
C ALA A 345 1.06 -8.94 8.98
N TYR A 346 -0.13 -8.37 8.76
CA TYR A 346 -0.90 -7.66 9.77
C TYR A 346 -2.23 -8.37 10.10
N ASP A 347 -2.35 -9.67 9.83
CA ASP A 347 -3.51 -10.47 10.27
C ASP A 347 -3.62 -10.49 11.80
N GLN A 348 -4.58 -9.73 12.32
CA GLN A 348 -4.83 -9.53 13.75
C GLN A 348 -5.08 -10.86 14.49
N LYS A 349 -5.83 -11.79 13.90
CA LYS A 349 -6.15 -13.07 14.53
C LYS A 349 -4.89 -13.92 14.73
N TYR A 350 -3.97 -13.86 13.77
CA TYR A 350 -2.71 -14.56 13.88
C TYR A 350 -1.81 -13.95 14.96
N MET A 351 -1.80 -12.62 15.08
CA MET A 351 -1.06 -11.90 16.11
C MET A 351 -1.58 -12.19 17.52
N GLU A 352 -2.90 -12.10 17.72
CA GLU A 352 -3.57 -12.41 18.98
C GLU A 352 -3.23 -13.82 19.44
N LYS A 353 -3.31 -14.80 18.53
CA LYS A 353 -2.94 -16.19 18.82
C LYS A 353 -1.49 -16.33 19.29
N ILE A 354 -0.53 -15.66 18.66
CA ILE A 354 0.88 -15.71 19.08
C ILE A 354 1.04 -15.09 20.47
N ASN A 355 0.36 -13.97 20.74
CA ASN A 355 0.41 -13.30 22.05
C ASN A 355 -0.17 -14.19 23.16
N GLU A 356 -1.33 -14.82 22.93
CA GLU A 356 -1.93 -15.77 23.87
C GLU A 356 -1.00 -16.97 24.14
N GLU A 357 -0.38 -17.53 23.10
CA GLU A 357 0.62 -18.59 23.24
C GLU A 357 1.84 -18.12 24.06
N ALA A 358 2.28 -16.87 23.87
CA ALA A 358 3.44 -16.29 24.56
C ALA A 358 3.13 -16.06 26.05
N GLU A 359 1.99 -15.46 26.36
CA GLU A 359 1.53 -15.23 27.73
C GLU A 359 1.36 -16.55 28.48
N GLY A 360 0.69 -17.53 27.86
CA GLY A 360 0.49 -18.84 28.48
C GLY A 360 1.78 -19.64 28.70
N ALA A 361 2.79 -19.48 27.83
CA ALA A 361 4.11 -20.08 28.03
C ALA A 361 4.89 -19.39 29.16
N ARG A 362 4.87 -18.05 29.19
CA ARG A 362 5.55 -17.25 30.22
C ARG A 362 4.95 -17.49 31.60
N GLU A 363 3.63 -17.52 31.73
CA GLU A 363 2.95 -17.76 33.01
C GLU A 363 3.35 -19.12 33.60
N LYS A 364 3.40 -20.18 32.79
CA LYS A 364 3.84 -21.51 33.24
C LYS A 364 5.29 -21.51 33.69
N LEU A 365 6.17 -20.83 32.95
CA LEU A 365 7.58 -20.72 33.31
C LEU A 365 7.75 -19.98 34.64
N THR A 366 7.06 -18.85 34.84
CA THR A 366 7.07 -18.09 36.09
C THR A 366 6.57 -18.93 37.27
N ASN A 367 5.48 -19.70 37.08
CA ASN A 367 4.97 -20.60 38.11
C ASN A 367 6.00 -21.68 38.50
N LEU A 368 6.76 -22.21 37.55
CA LEU A 368 7.83 -23.17 37.83
C LEU A 368 9.04 -22.52 38.52
N GLN A 369 9.41 -21.29 38.15
CA GLN A 369 10.47 -20.53 38.83
C GLN A 369 10.11 -20.30 40.31
N MET A 370 8.89 -19.84 40.60
CA MET A 370 8.40 -19.69 41.97
C MET A 370 8.42 -21.02 42.74
N LYS A 371 8.06 -22.13 42.07
CA LYS A 371 8.11 -23.47 42.65
C LYS A 371 9.55 -23.91 42.96
N GLN A 372 10.52 -23.55 42.12
CA GLN A 372 11.94 -23.81 42.36
C GLN A 372 12.44 -23.03 43.59
N GLU A 373 12.12 -21.74 43.70
CA GLU A 373 12.49 -20.92 44.86
C GLU A 373 11.94 -21.49 46.18
N GLN A 374 10.66 -21.89 46.18
CA GLN A 374 10.04 -22.54 47.33
C GLN A 374 10.73 -23.86 47.70
N LEU A 375 11.22 -24.61 46.71
CA LEU A 375 11.96 -25.85 46.96
C LEU A 375 13.35 -25.61 47.51
N LEU A 376 14.05 -24.59 47.02
CA LEU A 376 15.35 -24.19 47.55
C LEU A 376 15.23 -23.81 49.03
N ALA A 377 14.25 -22.99 49.39
CA ALA A 377 13.98 -22.63 50.79
C ALA A 377 13.71 -23.87 51.68
N ARG A 378 12.91 -24.83 51.19
CA ARG A 378 12.65 -26.08 51.93
C ARG A 378 13.87 -26.97 52.07
N ILE A 379 14.74 -27.02 51.06
CA ILE A 379 15.99 -27.78 51.13
C ILE A 379 16.91 -27.18 52.20
N GLU A 380 17.03 -25.85 52.22
CA GLU A 380 17.82 -25.14 53.23
C GLU A 380 17.28 -25.38 54.64
N GLU A 381 15.96 -25.29 54.86
CA GLU A 381 15.34 -25.59 56.15
C GLU A 381 15.61 -27.02 56.63
N ASN A 382 15.44 -28.02 55.75
CA ASN A 382 15.65 -29.43 56.13
C ASN A 382 17.13 -29.80 56.30
N SER A 383 18.07 -29.04 55.71
CA SER A 383 19.51 -29.27 55.87
C SER A 383 20.01 -29.02 57.30
N GLN A 384 19.20 -28.38 58.14
CA GLN A 384 19.48 -28.12 59.55
C GLN A 384 18.99 -29.24 60.48
N GLU A 385 18.23 -30.21 59.98
CA GLU A 385 17.73 -31.36 60.75
C GLU A 385 18.69 -32.55 60.66
N GLU A 386 19.02 -33.17 61.80
CA GLU A 386 19.90 -34.36 61.85
C GLU A 386 19.12 -35.67 61.94
N GLY A 387 19.57 -36.71 61.21
CA GLY A 387 19.07 -38.08 61.32
C GLY A 387 18.66 -38.73 59.99
N LEU A 388 18.49 -40.05 59.99
CA LEU A 388 18.23 -40.87 58.79
C LEU A 388 16.95 -40.47 58.02
N ALA A 389 15.96 -39.92 58.72
CA ALA A 389 14.73 -39.41 58.11
C ALA A 389 14.97 -38.09 57.35
N ALA A 390 15.84 -37.23 57.87
CA ALA A 390 16.23 -35.97 57.24
C ALA A 390 17.10 -36.22 56.00
N GLU A 391 18.00 -37.21 56.05
CA GLU A 391 18.81 -37.64 54.89
C GLU A 391 17.94 -38.14 53.72
N ASN A 392 16.99 -39.04 53.99
CA ASN A 392 16.05 -39.54 52.98
C ASN A 392 15.18 -38.43 52.38
N ARG A 393 14.73 -37.47 53.21
CA ARG A 393 13.93 -36.33 52.76
C ARG A 393 14.76 -35.40 51.86
N THR A 394 16.02 -35.19 52.19
CA THR A 394 16.95 -34.35 51.42
C THR A 394 17.22 -34.96 50.04
N GLU A 395 17.45 -36.28 49.97
CA GLU A 395 17.61 -36.97 48.69
C GLU A 395 16.35 -36.87 47.81
N TYR A 396 15.16 -37.01 48.41
CA TYR A 396 13.89 -36.84 47.70
C TYR A 396 13.72 -35.42 47.15
N LEU A 397 13.99 -34.40 47.97
CA LEU A 397 13.90 -33.01 47.55
C LEU A 397 14.90 -32.67 46.44
N ALA A 398 16.11 -33.24 46.48
CA ALA A 398 17.10 -33.10 45.41
C ALA A 398 16.63 -33.72 44.09
N LYS A 399 16.02 -34.92 44.12
CA LYS A 399 15.41 -35.53 42.92
C LYS A 399 14.25 -34.69 42.38
N TYR A 400 13.40 -34.19 43.27
CA TYR A 400 12.27 -33.36 42.87
C TYR A 400 12.72 -32.01 42.28
N LYS A 401 13.76 -31.39 42.84
CA LYS A 401 14.39 -30.18 42.28
C LYS A 401 14.85 -30.41 40.84
N ARG A 402 15.50 -31.55 40.54
CA ARG A 402 15.92 -31.88 39.17
C ARG A 402 14.74 -32.01 38.21
N ILE A 403 13.65 -32.65 38.63
CA ILE A 403 12.43 -32.75 37.81
C ILE A 403 11.89 -31.36 37.49
N VAL A 404 11.83 -30.46 38.49
CA VAL A 404 11.39 -29.08 38.29
C VAL A 404 12.32 -28.33 37.33
N GLN A 405 13.63 -28.48 37.45
CA GLN A 405 14.59 -27.88 36.51
C GLN A 405 14.43 -28.41 35.08
N MET A 406 14.16 -29.71 34.90
CA MET A 406 13.86 -30.29 33.59
C MET A 406 12.56 -29.71 33.00
N GLU A 407 11.51 -29.58 33.81
CA GLU A 407 10.25 -28.95 33.41
C GLU A 407 10.46 -27.48 33.00
N MET A 408 11.26 -26.73 33.77
CA MET A 408 11.59 -25.34 33.47
C MET A 408 12.31 -25.19 32.13
N VAL A 409 13.32 -26.04 31.85
CA VAL A 409 14.01 -26.02 30.56
C VAL A 409 13.05 -26.36 29.41
N CYS A 410 12.11 -27.30 29.62
CA CYS A 410 11.10 -27.61 28.62
C CYS A 410 10.16 -26.44 28.36
N GLU A 411 9.68 -25.75 29.39
CA GLU A 411 8.83 -24.57 29.24
C GLU A 411 9.59 -23.37 28.67
N ALA A 412 10.86 -23.15 29.06
CA ALA A 412 11.72 -22.14 28.47
C ALA A 412 11.93 -22.37 26.96
N ALA A 413 12.14 -23.63 26.55
CA ALA A 413 12.22 -23.98 25.13
C ALA A 413 10.89 -23.72 24.39
N LYS A 414 9.73 -23.83 25.05
CA LYS A 414 8.45 -23.44 24.46
C LYS A 414 8.34 -21.92 24.33
N CYS A 415 8.77 -21.16 25.34
CA CYS A 415 8.88 -19.70 25.23
C CYS A 415 9.73 -19.32 24.01
N ASP A 416 10.90 -19.94 23.84
CA ASP A 416 11.79 -19.70 22.69
C ASP A 416 11.11 -20.02 21.35
N VAL A 417 10.32 -21.10 21.27
CA VAL A 417 9.53 -21.43 20.06
C VAL A 417 8.51 -20.34 19.75
N VAL A 418 7.84 -19.79 20.75
CA VAL A 418 6.89 -18.68 20.54
C VAL A 418 7.62 -17.39 20.19
N SER A 419 8.75 -17.09 20.85
CA SER A 419 9.63 -15.97 20.49
C SER A 419 10.06 -16.05 19.03
N MET A 420 10.45 -17.24 18.54
CA MET A 420 10.78 -17.44 17.12
C MET A 420 9.60 -17.10 16.18
N LYS A 421 8.36 -17.48 16.52
CA LYS A 421 7.18 -17.12 15.73
C LYS A 421 7.00 -15.60 15.69
N MET A 422 7.18 -14.94 16.83
CA MET A 422 7.13 -13.48 16.93
C MET A 422 8.23 -12.81 16.11
N MET A 423 9.46 -13.37 16.12
CA MET A 423 10.57 -12.87 15.29
C MET A 423 10.29 -13.02 13.81
N GLU A 424 9.72 -14.14 13.36
CA GLU A 424 9.33 -14.33 11.96
C GLU A 424 8.23 -13.36 11.53
N LEU A 425 7.25 -13.10 12.40
CA LEU A 425 6.23 -12.09 12.14
C LEU A 425 6.83 -10.68 12.04
N LEU A 426 7.70 -10.29 12.98
CA LEU A 426 8.39 -9.00 12.94
C LEU A 426 9.24 -8.89 11.68
N LYS A 427 10.03 -9.93 11.36
CA LYS A 427 10.81 -10.03 10.13
C LYS A 427 9.93 -9.78 8.90
N ARG A 428 8.79 -10.46 8.80
CA ARG A 428 7.82 -10.30 7.71
C ARG A 428 7.35 -8.85 7.58
N LYS A 429 6.94 -8.22 8.69
CA LYS A 429 6.53 -6.81 8.72
C LYS A 429 7.66 -5.87 8.30
N VAL A 430 8.91 -6.11 8.73
CA VAL A 430 10.03 -5.27 8.31
C VAL A 430 10.31 -5.42 6.82
N PHE A 431 10.22 -6.63 6.26
CA PHE A 431 10.36 -6.83 4.82
C PHE A 431 9.28 -6.12 4.02
N VAL A 432 8.03 -6.10 4.50
CA VAL A 432 6.96 -5.29 3.89
C VAL A 432 7.37 -3.82 3.82
N GLU A 433 7.90 -3.25 4.91
CA GLU A 433 8.36 -1.85 4.90
C GLU A 433 9.55 -1.63 3.97
N LEU A 434 10.53 -2.54 3.97
CA LEU A 434 11.70 -2.45 3.10
C LEU A 434 11.30 -2.52 1.63
N MET A 435 10.40 -3.44 1.30
CA MET A 435 9.84 -3.59 -0.04
C MET A 435 9.04 -2.35 -0.46
N TYR A 436 8.21 -1.83 0.44
CA TYR A 436 7.48 -0.58 0.23
C TYR A 436 8.44 0.58 -0.09
N LEU A 437 9.43 0.82 0.77
CA LEU A 437 10.40 1.91 0.59
C LEU A 437 11.22 1.74 -0.68
N LYS A 438 11.62 0.51 -1.03
CA LYS A 438 12.52 0.26 -2.17
C LYS A 438 11.81 0.27 -3.52
N PHE A 439 10.58 -0.23 -3.59
CA PHE A 439 9.86 -0.42 -4.87
C PHE A 439 8.80 0.63 -5.15
N PHE A 440 8.34 1.34 -4.12
CA PHE A 440 7.42 2.48 -4.20
C PHE A 440 7.99 3.68 -3.43
N PRO A 441 9.21 4.15 -3.79
CA PRO A 441 9.84 5.24 -3.09
C PRO A 441 9.07 6.53 -3.34
N SER A 442 8.86 7.28 -2.27
CA SER A 442 8.19 8.57 -2.30
C SER A 442 9.25 9.66 -2.21
N ILE A 443 9.88 9.91 -3.34
CA ILE A 443 11.02 10.80 -3.52
C ILE A 443 10.73 11.75 -4.69
N PRO A 444 11.40 12.90 -4.80
CA PRO A 444 11.10 13.90 -5.83
C PRO A 444 11.11 13.35 -7.27
N ASP A 445 12.04 12.45 -7.57
CA ASP A 445 12.21 11.84 -8.90
C ASP A 445 11.43 10.52 -9.09
N SER A 446 10.50 10.21 -8.18
CA SER A 446 9.70 8.98 -8.28
C SER A 446 8.73 9.03 -9.46
N ASP A 447 8.44 7.86 -10.03
CA ASP A 447 7.48 7.74 -11.12
C ASP A 447 6.06 8.00 -10.58
N TYR A 448 5.16 8.53 -11.40
CA TYR A 448 3.76 8.74 -10.96
C TYR A 448 3.11 7.42 -10.51
N GLU A 449 3.54 6.27 -11.05
CA GLU A 449 3.10 4.95 -10.58
C GLU A 449 3.50 4.70 -9.12
N ASP A 450 4.67 5.19 -8.68
CA ASP A 450 5.09 5.07 -7.27
C ASP A 450 4.10 5.76 -6.36
N SER A 451 3.75 7.02 -6.64
CA SER A 451 2.80 7.80 -5.83
C SER A 451 1.41 7.15 -5.79
N VAL A 452 0.88 6.72 -6.94
CA VAL A 452 -0.46 6.11 -7.00
C VAL A 452 -0.52 4.80 -6.22
N PHE A 453 0.49 3.93 -6.39
CA PHE A 453 0.52 2.67 -5.66
C PHE A 453 0.86 2.87 -4.18
N GLU A 454 1.67 3.87 -3.84
CA GLU A 454 1.93 4.29 -2.48
C GLU A 454 0.62 4.60 -1.74
N ASP A 455 -0.25 5.40 -2.35
CA ASP A 455 -1.54 5.79 -1.77
C ASP A 455 -2.46 4.59 -1.55
N LEU A 456 -2.55 3.71 -2.56
CA LEU A 456 -3.34 2.49 -2.47
C LEU A 456 -2.82 1.57 -1.35
N LEU A 457 -1.50 1.43 -1.22
CA LEU A 457 -0.89 0.65 -0.15
C LEU A 457 -1.12 1.30 1.21
N THR A 458 -1.08 2.63 1.30
CA THR A 458 -1.36 3.37 2.54
C THR A 458 -2.81 3.18 2.98
N HIS A 459 -3.77 3.20 2.05
CA HIS A 459 -5.16 2.91 2.36
C HIS A 459 -5.34 1.49 2.91
N ILE A 460 -4.74 0.48 2.26
CA ILE A 460 -4.78 -0.90 2.73
C ILE A 460 -4.16 -1.02 4.13
N ARG A 461 -3.07 -0.30 4.40
CA ARG A 461 -2.47 -0.27 5.74
C ARG A 461 -3.44 0.30 6.77
N ASN A 462 -4.05 1.45 6.49
CA ASN A 462 -5.00 2.09 7.40
C ASN A 462 -6.22 1.19 7.67
N ASP A 463 -6.78 0.54 6.65
CA ASP A 463 -7.91 -0.39 6.80
C ASP A 463 -7.58 -1.58 7.73
N VAL A 464 -6.32 -2.05 7.69
CA VAL A 464 -5.86 -3.14 8.56
C VAL A 464 -5.54 -2.66 9.98
N PHE A 465 -5.25 -1.37 10.19
CA PHE A 465 -5.02 -0.79 11.53
C PHE A 465 -6.30 -0.30 12.22
N GLU A 466 -7.41 -0.12 11.48
CA GLU A 466 -8.72 0.29 12.02
C GLU A 466 -9.62 -0.90 12.41
N CYS A 467 -9.18 -2.14 12.17
CA CYS A 467 -9.78 -3.38 12.70
C CYS A 467 -8.99 -3.88 13.91
#